data_AF-A0A5J5EKT4-F1
#
_entry.id   AF-A0A5J5EKT4-F1
#
_cell.length_a   1.000
_cell.length_b   1.000
_cell.length_c   1.000
_cell.angle_alpha   90.00
_cell.angle_beta   90.00
_cell.angle_gamma   90.00
#
_symmetry.space_group_name_H-M   'P 1'
#
loop_
_entity.id
_entity.type
_entity.pdbx_description
1 polymer ?
#
loop_
_entity_poly.entity_id
_entity_poly.type
_entity_poly.pdbx_seq_one_letter_code
_entity_poly.pdbx_strand_id
1 'polypeptide(L)'
;MDMKPWKEVVKTIYPDPDEHTVIIDDGVPHCEAVLACLHYLASSGESIDPSVVSQDVLDQLKKAAPLIAPSKRCCPVCAAIQHELSSGRPGKYPIYNKHVYIYGCALPPGLPGVVRERVIRKFEDLLREYLDDVKLRSLSHCSAESVALSPTERLHTFTFRETPMF
;
A
#
# COMPACT_ATOMS: atom_id res chain seq x y z
N MET A 1 -8.38 -12.05 13.29
CA MET A 1 -7.61 -11.15 14.18
C MET A 1 -8.60 -10.22 14.86
N ASP A 2 -8.59 -10.18 16.19
CA ASP A 2 -9.47 -9.32 16.98
C ASP A 2 -9.02 -7.85 16.82
N MET A 3 -9.85 -7.02 16.19
CA MET A 3 -9.54 -5.62 15.86
C MET A 3 -9.86 -4.65 17.02
N LYS A 4 -10.37 -5.14 18.15
CA LYS A 4 -10.66 -4.32 19.34
C LYS A 4 -9.49 -3.43 19.81
N PRO A 5 -8.23 -3.89 19.83
CA PRO A 5 -7.12 -3.06 20.32
C PRO A 5 -6.88 -1.82 19.45
N TRP A 6 -7.08 -1.93 18.14
CA TRP A 6 -6.81 -0.85 17.19
C TRP A 6 -7.85 0.27 17.25
N LYS A 7 -9.12 -0.07 17.54
CA LYS A 7 -10.19 0.94 17.68
C LYS A 7 -9.95 1.89 18.85
N GLU A 8 -9.41 1.38 19.96
CA GLU A 8 -9.07 2.21 21.13
C GLU A 8 -7.85 3.09 20.89
N VAL A 9 -6.85 2.60 20.15
CA VAL A 9 -5.70 3.41 19.72
C VAL A 9 -6.14 4.57 18.81
N VAL A 10 -7.02 4.31 17.84
CA VAL A 10 -7.54 5.34 16.92
C VAL A 10 -8.33 6.42 17.68
N LYS A 11 -9.20 6.02 18.62
CA LYS A 11 -9.92 6.96 19.50
C LYS A 11 -9.00 7.82 20.36
N THR A 12 -7.86 7.28 20.78
CA THR A 12 -6.89 8.02 21.61
C THR A 12 -6.15 9.09 20.80
N ILE A 13 -5.94 8.85 19.50
CA ILE A 13 -5.23 9.78 18.61
C ILE A 13 -6.19 10.85 18.04
N TYR A 14 -7.47 10.52 17.88
CA TYR A 14 -8.51 11.41 17.32
C TYR A 14 -9.70 11.50 18.28
N PRO A 15 -9.74 12.50 19.18
CA PRO A 15 -10.73 12.59 20.25
C PRO A 15 -12.14 12.99 19.79
N ASP A 16 -12.31 13.40 18.52
CA ASP A 16 -13.61 13.75 17.94
C ASP A 16 -13.99 12.76 16.82
N PRO A 17 -14.76 11.70 17.13
CA PRO A 17 -15.05 10.60 16.19
C PRO A 17 -16.04 10.99 15.09
N ASP A 18 -16.79 12.09 15.26
CA ASP A 18 -17.82 12.53 14.32
C ASP A 18 -17.26 13.46 13.21
N GLU A 19 -16.13 14.13 13.45
CA GLU A 19 -15.46 14.98 12.45
C GLU A 19 -14.45 14.19 11.60
N HIS A 20 -13.99 13.04 12.10
CA HIS A 20 -13.03 12.16 11.43
C HIS A 20 -13.56 10.73 11.46
N THR A 21 -14.63 10.49 10.71
CA THR A 21 -15.00 9.13 10.33
C THR A 21 -13.80 8.56 9.57
N VAL A 22 -12.99 7.75 10.25
CA VAL A 22 -12.11 6.80 9.58
C VAL A 22 -13.07 5.86 8.88
N ILE A 23 -13.40 6.20 7.63
CA ILE A 23 -14.07 5.30 6.71
C ILE A 23 -13.08 4.14 6.57
N ILE A 24 -13.27 3.11 7.37
CA ILE A 24 -12.73 1.79 7.09
C ILE A 24 -13.57 1.32 5.90
N ASP A 25 -13.25 1.87 4.74
CA ASP A 25 -13.76 1.37 3.47
C ASP A 25 -13.35 -0.10 3.46
N ASP A 26 -14.29 -1.02 3.26
CA ASP A 26 -14.02 -2.43 3.00
C ASP A 26 -13.28 -2.52 1.66
N GLY A 27 -12.05 -2.01 1.63
CA GLY A 27 -11.59 -1.15 0.55
C GLY A 27 -11.68 -1.81 -0.82
N VAL A 28 -12.06 -1.07 -1.85
CA VAL A 28 -12.03 -1.65 -3.19
C VAL A 28 -10.57 -1.81 -3.62
N PRO A 29 -10.12 -3.01 -4.03
CA PRO A 29 -8.77 -3.16 -4.54
C PRO A 29 -8.62 -2.34 -5.83
N HIS A 30 -7.56 -1.55 -5.92
CA HIS A 30 -7.30 -0.77 -7.12
C HIS A 30 -7.00 -1.67 -8.32
N CYS A 31 -7.40 -1.23 -9.51
CA CYS A 31 -7.30 -2.03 -10.72
C CYS A 31 -5.84 -2.41 -11.06
N GLU A 32 -4.86 -1.56 -10.77
CA GLU A 32 -3.45 -1.86 -11.04
C GLU A 32 -2.94 -3.04 -10.19
N ALA A 33 -3.39 -3.14 -8.94
CA ALA A 33 -3.02 -4.25 -8.06
C ALA A 33 -3.72 -5.55 -8.49
N VAL A 34 -5.00 -5.46 -8.88
CA VAL A 34 -5.77 -6.60 -9.40
C VAL A 34 -5.13 -7.15 -10.68
N LEU A 35 -4.84 -6.28 -11.65
CA LEU A 35 -4.23 -6.68 -12.93
C LEU A 35 -2.84 -7.29 -12.72
N ALA A 36 -2.02 -6.73 -11.84
CA ALA A 36 -0.70 -7.29 -11.51
C ALA A 36 -0.81 -8.70 -10.92
N CYS A 37 -1.74 -8.86 -9.98
CA CYS A 37 -2.00 -10.12 -9.32
C CYS A 37 -2.51 -11.18 -10.31
N LEU A 38 -3.54 -10.87 -11.10
CA LEU A 38 -4.08 -11.79 -12.10
C LEU A 38 -3.04 -12.18 -13.15
N HIS A 39 -2.26 -11.22 -13.64
CA HIS A 39 -1.17 -11.51 -14.58
C HIS A 39 -0.08 -12.38 -13.93
N TYR A 40 0.23 -12.15 -12.65
CA TYR A 40 1.19 -12.99 -11.92
C TYR A 40 0.69 -14.43 -11.85
N LEU A 41 -0.56 -14.63 -11.44
CA LEU A 41 -1.15 -15.96 -11.27
C LEU A 41 -1.26 -16.70 -12.62
N ALA A 42 -1.68 -16.00 -13.68
CA ALA A 42 -1.68 -16.54 -15.04
C ALA A 42 -0.28 -17.00 -15.51
N SER A 43 0.77 -16.34 -15.01
CA SER A 43 2.17 -16.66 -15.34
C SER A 43 2.82 -17.71 -14.43
N SER A 44 2.35 -17.86 -13.18
CA SER A 44 2.96 -18.75 -12.19
C SER A 44 2.49 -20.19 -12.35
N GLY A 45 1.30 -20.40 -12.93
CA GLY A 45 0.68 -21.71 -13.02
C GLY A 45 0.13 -22.22 -11.69
N GLU A 46 0.06 -21.35 -10.67
CA GLU A 46 -0.64 -21.64 -9.43
C GLU A 46 -2.13 -21.81 -9.70
N SER A 47 -2.77 -22.82 -9.07
CA SER A 47 -4.21 -23.03 -9.22
C SER A 47 -4.97 -21.89 -8.53
N ILE A 48 -5.80 -21.17 -9.28
CA ILE A 48 -6.70 -20.15 -8.74
C ILE A 48 -8.09 -20.76 -8.61
N ASP A 49 -8.82 -20.37 -7.57
CA ASP A 49 -10.24 -20.67 -7.46
C ASP A 49 -10.99 -20.07 -8.67
N PRO A 50 -11.67 -20.89 -9.49
CA PRO A 50 -12.47 -20.41 -10.63
C PRO A 50 -13.56 -19.41 -10.26
N SER A 51 -13.96 -19.34 -8.99
CA SER A 51 -14.91 -18.33 -8.49
C SER A 51 -14.35 -16.90 -8.52
N VAL A 52 -13.01 -16.76 -8.50
CA VAL A 52 -12.32 -15.46 -8.47
C VAL A 52 -12.13 -14.90 -9.87
N VAL A 53 -11.76 -15.75 -10.83
CA VAL A 53 -11.51 -15.35 -12.23
C VAL A 53 -11.69 -16.53 -13.16
N SER A 54 -12.29 -16.30 -14.33
CA SER A 54 -12.47 -17.36 -15.32
C SER A 54 -11.15 -17.76 -15.99
N GLN A 55 -11.06 -19.03 -16.39
CA GLN A 55 -9.86 -19.56 -17.06
C GLN A 55 -9.57 -18.83 -18.38
N ASP A 56 -10.60 -18.43 -19.13
CA ASP A 56 -10.44 -17.69 -20.38
C ASP A 56 -9.71 -16.35 -20.18
N VAL A 57 -9.98 -15.66 -19.06
CA VAL A 57 -9.31 -14.39 -18.72
C VAL A 57 -7.84 -14.64 -18.37
N LEU A 58 -7.55 -15.71 -17.62
CA LEU A 58 -6.16 -16.08 -17.31
C LEU A 58 -5.37 -16.43 -18.56
N ASP A 59 -5.98 -17.17 -19.49
CA ASP A 59 -5.34 -17.57 -20.74
C ASP A 59 -5.04 -16.37 -21.64
N GLN A 60 -5.90 -15.34 -21.63
CA GLN A 60 -5.64 -14.07 -22.30
C GLN A 60 -4.52 -13.28 -21.62
N LEU A 61 -4.55 -13.16 -20.28
CA LEU A 61 -3.54 -12.45 -19.51
C LEU A 61 -2.15 -13.09 -19.64
N LYS A 62 -2.08 -14.42 -19.74
CA LYS A 62 -0.82 -15.14 -19.96
C LYS A 62 -0.12 -14.76 -21.27
N LYS A 63 -0.89 -14.32 -22.28
CA LYS A 63 -0.37 -13.87 -23.58
C LYS A 63 -0.10 -12.37 -23.61
N ALA A 64 -0.59 -11.62 -22.63
CA ALA A 64 -0.39 -10.18 -22.56
C ALA A 64 1.05 -9.84 -22.18
N ALA A 65 1.50 -8.64 -22.57
CA ALA A 65 2.73 -8.11 -22.03
C ALA A 65 2.55 -7.86 -20.52
N PRO A 66 3.60 -8.04 -19.69
CA PRO A 66 3.54 -7.77 -18.25
C PRO A 66 3.52 -6.27 -17.92
N LEU A 67 3.04 -5.44 -18.85
CA LEU A 67 2.97 -4.00 -18.73
C LEU A 67 1.58 -3.59 -18.24
N ILE A 68 1.52 -2.99 -17.05
CA ILE A 68 0.31 -2.39 -16.53
C ILE A 68 0.45 -0.89 -16.74
N ALA A 69 -0.25 -0.37 -17.76
CA ALA A 69 -0.28 1.06 -18.01
C ALA A 69 -1.20 1.72 -16.97
N PRO A 70 -0.68 2.53 -16.03
CA PRO A 70 -1.52 3.17 -15.04
C PRO A 70 -2.19 4.39 -15.68
N SER A 71 -3.50 4.56 -15.49
CA SER A 71 -4.24 5.73 -16.00
C SER A 71 -3.98 6.99 -15.14
N LYS A 72 -3.47 6.81 -13.92
CA LYS A 72 -3.11 7.83 -12.94
C LYS A 72 -1.77 7.49 -12.30
N ARG A 73 -1.25 8.35 -11.42
CA ARG A 73 -0.07 7.99 -10.60
C ARG A 73 -0.41 6.75 -9.77
N CYS A 74 0.48 5.77 -9.72
CA CYS A 74 0.25 4.52 -9.00
C CYS A 74 0.17 4.79 -7.49
N CYS A 75 -0.81 4.17 -6.82
CA CYS A 75 -0.88 4.21 -5.36
C CYS A 75 0.32 3.49 -4.74
N PRO A 76 0.91 4.01 -3.64
CA PRO A 76 2.01 3.35 -2.93
C PRO A 76 1.75 1.87 -2.63
N VAL A 77 0.51 1.49 -2.30
CA VAL A 77 0.14 0.10 -2.01
C VAL A 77 0.22 -0.76 -3.27
N CYS A 78 -0.33 -0.28 -4.38
CA CYS A 78 -0.23 -0.96 -5.67
C CYS A 78 1.23 -1.10 -6.13
N ALA A 79 2.02 -0.04 -5.95
CA ALA A 79 3.45 -0.05 -6.25
C ALA A 79 4.20 -1.09 -5.38
N ALA A 80 3.89 -1.18 -4.09
CA ALA A 80 4.46 -2.20 -3.22
C ALA A 80 4.07 -3.62 -3.66
N ILE A 81 2.82 -3.85 -4.03
CA ILE A 81 2.35 -5.14 -4.56
C ILE A 81 3.08 -5.50 -5.85
N GLN A 82 3.14 -4.59 -6.82
CA GLN A 82 3.84 -4.80 -8.11
C GLN A 82 5.33 -5.08 -7.91
N HIS A 83 5.96 -4.40 -6.95
CA HIS A 83 7.34 -4.64 -6.59
C HIS A 83 7.54 -6.06 -6.03
N GLU A 84 6.73 -6.47 -5.05
CA GLU A 84 6.84 -7.81 -4.46
C GLU A 84 6.50 -8.93 -5.44
N LEU A 85 5.53 -8.71 -6.35
CA LEU A 85 5.23 -9.65 -7.43
C LEU A 85 6.34 -9.73 -8.49
N SER A 86 7.17 -8.69 -8.59
CA SER A 86 8.37 -8.67 -9.44
C SER A 86 9.59 -9.26 -8.72
N SER A 87 9.52 -9.59 -7.43
CA SER A 87 10.63 -10.18 -6.70
C SER A 87 11.05 -11.50 -7.35
N GLY A 88 12.31 -11.58 -7.80
CA GLY A 88 12.85 -12.71 -8.55
C GLY A 88 12.66 -12.64 -10.08
N ARG A 89 11.99 -11.60 -10.59
CA ARG A 89 11.88 -11.27 -12.03
C ARG A 89 11.96 -9.75 -12.23
N PRO A 90 13.17 -9.15 -12.16
CA PRO A 90 13.35 -7.71 -12.27
C PRO A 90 12.71 -7.14 -13.54
N GLY A 91 12.04 -5.99 -13.42
CA GLY A 91 11.40 -5.32 -14.55
C GLY A 91 10.08 -5.91 -15.03
N LYS A 92 9.54 -6.95 -14.37
CA LYS A 92 8.27 -7.56 -14.79
C LYS A 92 7.11 -6.57 -14.72
N TYR A 93 6.93 -5.86 -13.60
CA TYR A 93 5.88 -4.85 -13.44
C TYR A 93 6.51 -3.47 -13.23
N PRO A 94 6.84 -2.73 -14.31
CA PRO A 94 7.50 -1.43 -14.17
C PRO A 94 6.55 -0.39 -13.58
N ILE A 95 7.04 0.36 -12.59
CA ILE A 95 6.31 1.43 -11.91
C ILE A 95 6.87 2.77 -12.41
N TYR A 96 6.15 3.43 -13.31
CA TYR A 96 6.62 4.67 -13.93
C TYR A 96 6.42 5.92 -13.07
N ASN A 97 5.32 5.97 -12.32
CA ASN A 97 4.99 7.13 -11.50
C ASN A 97 4.13 6.69 -10.31
N LYS A 98 4.41 7.22 -9.12
CA LYS A 98 3.66 6.96 -7.89
C LYS A 98 3.28 8.27 -7.20
N HIS A 99 2.13 8.29 -6.53
CA HIS A 99 1.80 9.41 -5.64
C HIS A 99 2.33 9.16 -4.22
N VAL A 100 2.38 10.21 -3.40
CA VAL A 100 2.97 10.16 -2.04
C VAL A 100 1.97 9.66 -1.01
N TYR A 101 0.69 10.04 -1.15
CA TYR A 101 -0.33 9.75 -0.15
C TYR A 101 -0.76 8.29 -0.16
N ILE A 102 -0.99 7.70 1.01
CA ILE A 102 -1.58 6.37 1.15
C ILE A 102 -3.06 6.56 1.44
N TYR A 103 -3.92 6.02 0.58
CA TYR A 103 -5.36 5.97 0.80
C TYR A 103 -5.76 4.55 1.20
N GLY A 104 -6.87 4.41 1.93
CA GLY A 104 -7.43 3.10 2.26
C GLY A 104 -7.74 2.31 0.98
N CYS A 105 -7.26 1.07 0.91
CA CYS A 105 -7.57 0.15 -0.17
C CYS A 105 -7.45 -1.29 0.34
N ALA A 106 -8.22 -2.24 -0.22
CA ALA A 106 -7.97 -3.65 0.07
C ALA A 106 -6.90 -4.24 -0.84
N LEU A 107 -6.35 -5.36 -0.38
CA LEU A 107 -5.48 -6.19 -1.18
C LEU A 107 -6.30 -6.92 -2.26
N PRO A 108 -5.72 -7.12 -3.46
CA PRO A 108 -6.41 -7.80 -4.53
C PRO A 108 -6.71 -9.26 -4.17
N PRO A 109 -7.84 -9.80 -4.66
CA PRO A 109 -8.17 -11.21 -4.46
C PRO A 109 -7.11 -12.10 -5.14
N GLY A 110 -6.83 -13.25 -4.52
CA GLY A 110 -5.81 -14.18 -5.03
C GLY A 110 -4.36 -13.75 -4.82
N LEU A 111 -4.08 -12.64 -4.13
CA LEU A 111 -2.70 -12.24 -3.84
C LEU A 111 -1.98 -13.33 -3.03
N PRO A 112 -0.81 -13.82 -3.49
CA PRO A 112 -0.06 -14.85 -2.80
C PRO A 112 0.19 -14.49 -1.33
N GLY A 113 0.01 -15.45 -0.41
CA GLY A 113 0.09 -15.20 1.03
C GLY A 113 1.41 -14.54 1.45
N VAL A 114 2.53 -15.02 0.92
CA VAL A 114 3.87 -14.47 1.18
C VAL A 114 3.99 -13.01 0.71
N VAL A 115 3.43 -12.69 -0.46
CA VAL A 115 3.44 -11.31 -1.00
C VAL A 115 2.57 -10.41 -0.14
N ARG A 116 1.37 -10.87 0.24
CA ARG A 116 0.45 -10.19 1.14
C ARG A 116 1.13 -9.81 2.46
N GLU A 117 1.78 -10.76 3.11
CA GLU A 117 2.48 -10.54 4.38
C GLU A 117 3.60 -9.51 4.26
N ARG A 118 4.40 -9.57 3.19
CA ARG A 118 5.49 -8.60 2.96
C ARG A 118 4.96 -7.20 2.72
N VAL A 119 3.90 -7.06 1.93
CA VAL A 119 3.24 -5.77 1.68
C VAL A 119 2.69 -5.20 2.99
N ILE A 120 1.96 -5.99 3.78
CA ILE A 120 1.42 -5.55 5.08
C ILE A 120 2.55 -5.12 6.01
N ARG A 121 3.59 -5.95 6.19
CA ARG A 121 4.73 -5.64 7.06
C ARG A 121 5.41 -4.34 6.65
N LYS A 122 5.61 -4.12 5.34
CA LYS A 122 6.19 -2.88 4.83
C LYS A 122 5.41 -1.63 5.26
N PHE A 123 4.07 -1.68 5.22
CA PHE A 123 3.25 -0.55 5.67
C PHE A 123 3.14 -0.45 7.19
N GLU A 124 3.21 -1.57 7.92
CA GLU A 124 3.35 -1.55 9.39
C GLU A 124 4.65 -0.87 9.82
N ASP A 125 5.77 -1.17 9.16
CA ASP A 125 7.07 -0.57 9.46
C ASP A 125 7.05 0.94 9.18
N LEU A 126 6.51 1.36 8.04
CA LEU A 126 6.32 2.79 7.73
C LEU A 126 5.45 3.51 8.75
N LEU A 127 4.37 2.86 9.20
CA LEU A 127 3.50 3.42 10.24
C LEU A 127 4.23 3.55 11.58
N ARG A 128 5.03 2.55 11.97
CA ARG A 128 5.84 2.61 13.19
C ARG A 128 6.85 3.74 13.15
N GLU A 129 7.59 3.87 12.04
CA GLU A 129 8.55 4.96 11.82
C GLU A 129 7.87 6.33 11.96
N TYR A 130 6.69 6.49 11.35
CA TYR A 130 5.92 7.72 11.46
C TYR A 130 5.47 8.01 12.90
N LEU A 131 4.95 7.00 13.61
CA LEU A 131 4.52 7.15 14.99
C LEU A 131 5.68 7.48 15.93
N ASP A 132 6.86 6.92 15.69
CA ASP A 132 8.06 7.21 16.47
C ASP A 132 8.56 8.65 16.23
N ASP A 133 8.54 9.13 14.99
CA ASP A 133 8.82 10.56 14.67
C ASP A 133 7.83 11.50 15.37
N VAL A 134 6.54 11.16 15.36
CA VAL A 134 5.50 11.95 16.06
C VAL A 134 5.75 11.99 17.57
N LYS A 135 6.10 10.85 18.20
CA LYS A 135 6.44 10.79 19.64
C LYS A 135 7.68 11.60 19.98
N LEU A 136 8.72 11.55 19.16
CA LEU A 136 9.93 12.35 19.39
C LEU A 136 9.64 13.85 19.32
N ARG A 137 8.78 14.28 18.40
CA ARG A 137 8.38 15.68 18.27
C ARG A 137 7.53 16.16 19.46
N SER A 138 6.60 15.36 19.95
CA SER A 138 5.78 15.76 21.11
C SER A 138 6.63 15.96 22.37
N LEU A 139 7.68 15.15 22.55
CA LEU A 139 8.65 15.34 23.63
C LEU A 139 9.49 16.63 23.44
N SER A 140 9.84 16.98 22.20
CA SER A 140 10.60 18.20 21.90
C SER A 140 9.79 19.49 22.12
N HIS A 141 8.48 19.48 21.84
CA HIS A 141 7.62 20.66 21.97
C HIS A 141 7.23 20.98 23.42
N CYS A 142 7.41 20.06 24.37
CA CYS A 142 7.33 20.37 25.81
C CYS A 142 8.54 21.16 26.34
N SER A 143 9.58 21.35 25.52
CA SER A 143 10.85 21.97 25.94
C SER A 143 11.12 23.35 25.35
N ALA A 144 10.32 23.82 24.39
CA ALA A 144 10.56 25.10 23.71
C ALA A 144 9.25 25.75 23.26
N GLU A 145 8.90 26.87 23.89
CA GLU A 145 8.02 27.86 23.29
C GLU A 145 8.59 28.36 21.96
N SER A 146 7.68 28.62 21.03
CA SER A 146 7.75 29.55 19.89
C SER A 146 7.99 29.01 18.46
N VAL A 147 7.09 29.51 17.60
CA VAL A 147 7.08 29.57 16.12
C VAL A 147 6.58 28.33 15.37
N ALA A 148 5.25 28.30 15.22
CA ALA A 148 4.49 27.39 14.38
C ALA A 148 4.86 27.53 12.89
N LEU A 149 5.13 26.39 12.24
CA LEU A 149 5.08 26.22 10.79
C LEU A 149 4.03 25.16 10.49
N SER A 150 3.23 25.38 9.44
CA SER A 150 1.98 24.65 9.22
C SER A 150 2.21 23.16 8.84
N PRO A 151 1.26 22.26 9.17
CA PRO A 151 1.39 20.82 8.94
C PRO A 151 1.49 20.37 7.47
N THR A 152 1.05 21.20 6.53
CA THR A 152 0.79 20.80 5.13
C THR A 152 2.07 20.62 4.30
N GLU A 153 3.21 21.17 4.72
CA GLU A 153 4.44 21.17 3.91
C GLU A 153 5.37 19.96 4.15
N ARG A 154 5.17 19.14 5.20
CA ARG A 154 6.21 18.19 5.67
C ARG A 154 6.00 16.71 5.33
N LEU A 155 4.85 16.33 4.79
CA LEU A 155 4.69 14.99 4.19
C LEU A 155 5.53 14.81 2.91
N HIS A 156 6.08 15.91 2.36
CA HIS A 156 7.00 15.89 1.23
C HIS A 156 8.40 15.34 1.55
N THR A 157 8.82 15.32 2.83
CA THR A 157 10.18 14.89 3.23
C THR A 157 10.32 13.41 3.58
N PHE A 158 9.22 12.65 3.67
CA PHE A 158 9.29 11.18 3.69
C PHE A 158 9.39 10.66 2.25
N THR A 159 10.39 11.14 1.52
CA THR A 159 10.81 10.48 0.29
C THR A 159 11.38 9.12 0.69
N PHE A 160 10.66 8.08 0.27
CA PHE A 160 11.17 6.72 0.15
C PHE A 160 12.63 6.80 -0.29
N ARG A 161 13.58 6.31 0.52
CA ARG A 161 14.95 6.11 0.04
C ARG A 161 14.85 5.19 -1.17
N GLU A 162 14.97 5.76 -2.35
CA GLU A 162 15.09 4.99 -3.57
C GLU A 162 16.42 4.25 -3.45
N THR A 163 16.36 2.97 -3.12
CA THR A 163 17.45 2.07 -3.47
C THR A 163 17.64 2.17 -4.98
N PRO A 164 18.83 2.55 -5.46
CA PRO A 164 19.07 2.66 -6.89
C PRO A 164 18.82 1.30 -7.54
N MET A 165 17.90 1.27 -8.51
CA MET A 165 17.74 0.13 -9.41
C MET A 165 18.89 0.19 -10.42
N PHE A 166 19.73 -0.85 -10.40
CA PHE A 166 20.61 -1.21 -11.51
C PHE A 166 19.91 -2.20 -12.42
#